data_AF-A0A1V2IL97-F1
#
_entry.id   AF-A0A1V2IL97-F1
#
_cell.length_a   1.000
_cell.length_b   1.000
_cell.length_c   1.000
_cell.angle_alpha   90.00
_cell.angle_beta   90.00
_cell.angle_gamma   90.00
#
_symmetry.space_group_name_H-M   'P 1'
#
loop_
_entity.id
_entity.type
_entity.pdbx_description
1 polymer ?
#
loop_
_entity_poly.entity_id
_entity_poly.type
_entity_poly.pdbx_seq_one_letter_code
_entity_poly.pdbx_strand_id
1 'polypeptide(L)'
;MLVTAAGGECEVRDPVGLGRASDGYESVWSWGEIDPNFGGRQVLVAVSEDAAPLDDEGPRVTSPGDLHGGRYVFGIVSIKLVKVGS
;
A
#
# COMPACT_ATOMS: atom_id res chain seq x y z
N MET A 1 -7.17 -12.51 9.53
CA MET A 1 -6.19 -11.60 8.91
C MET A 1 -5.95 -10.39 9.80
N LEU A 2 -4.98 -10.50 10.73
CA LEU A 2 -4.46 -9.34 11.46
C LEU A 2 -3.30 -8.76 10.63
N VAL A 3 -3.48 -7.54 10.12
CA VAL A 3 -2.46 -6.81 9.34
C VAL A 3 -2.05 -5.59 10.15
N THR A 4 -0.78 -5.52 10.57
CA THR A 4 -0.22 -4.36 11.27
C THR A 4 0.47 -3.45 10.27
N ALA A 5 0.03 -2.19 10.17
CA ALA A 5 0.63 -1.16 9.31
C ALA A 5 1.12 0.05 10.12
N ALA A 6 2.20 0.69 9.68
CA ALA A 6 2.67 1.97 10.21
C ALA A 6 2.12 3.11 9.32
N GLY A 7 1.25 3.94 9.88
CA GLY A 7 0.72 5.15 9.22
C GLY A 7 1.36 6.41 9.81
N GLY A 8 1.85 7.30 8.95
CA GLY A 8 2.30 8.65 9.31
C GLY A 8 1.63 9.68 8.40
N GLU A 9 1.10 10.75 9.00
CA GLU A 9 0.45 11.86 8.28
C GLU A 9 1.49 12.92 7.86
N CYS A 10 1.47 13.30 6.58
CA CYS A 10 2.21 14.46 6.05
C CYS A 10 1.28 15.19 5.06
N GLU A 11 1.15 16.51 5.19
CA GLU A 11 0.37 17.31 4.22
C GLU A 11 1.11 17.35 2.88
N VAL A 12 0.58 16.64 1.88
CA VAL A 12 1.14 16.59 0.53
C VAL A 12 0.01 16.80 -0.47
N ARG A 13 0.20 17.75 -1.40
CA ARG A 13 -0.77 18.04 -2.47
C ARG A 13 -0.65 17.01 -3.59
N ASP A 14 -1.71 16.23 -3.77
CA ASP A 14 -1.96 15.24 -4.84
C ASP A 14 -0.85 14.20 -5.10
N PRO A 15 -0.25 13.56 -4.08
CA PRO A 15 0.72 12.52 -4.34
C PRO A 15 0.08 11.20 -4.78
N VAL A 16 0.90 10.34 -5.35
CA VAL A 16 0.56 8.98 -5.75
C VAL A 16 1.52 8.04 -5.04
N GLY A 17 1.00 6.99 -4.42
CA GLY A 17 1.81 5.91 -3.85
C GLY A 17 2.19 4.92 -4.94
N LEU A 18 3.49 4.64 -5.11
CA LEU A 18 4.00 3.58 -5.97
C LEU A 18 4.61 2.47 -5.11
N GLY A 19 4.00 1.29 -5.14
CA GLY A 19 4.53 0.08 -4.54
C GLY A 19 5.19 -0.80 -5.61
N ARG A 20 6.42 -1.25 -5.35
CA ARG A 20 7.16 -2.14 -6.24
C ARG A 20 7.53 -3.44 -5.51
N ALA A 21 7.20 -4.56 -6.13
CA ALA A 21 7.57 -5.90 -5.71
C ALA A 21 8.96 -6.31 -6.22
N SER A 22 9.54 -7.32 -5.57
CA SER A 22 10.83 -7.91 -5.95
C SER A 22 10.82 -8.54 -7.35
N ASP A 23 9.67 -9.01 -7.82
CA ASP A 23 9.47 -9.56 -9.16
C ASP A 23 9.29 -8.48 -10.25
N GLY A 24 9.27 -7.21 -9.86
CA GLY A 24 9.10 -6.07 -10.76
C GLY A 24 7.64 -5.66 -10.99
N TYR A 25 6.66 -6.32 -10.35
CA TYR A 25 5.28 -5.85 -10.36
C TYR A 25 5.15 -4.51 -9.63
N GLU A 26 4.40 -3.59 -10.23
CA GLU A 26 4.18 -2.26 -9.67
C GLU A 26 2.68 -1.99 -9.53
N SER A 27 2.29 -1.36 -8.41
CA SER A 27 0.93 -0.89 -8.15
C SER A 27 0.93 0.55 -7.70
N VAL A 28 -0.15 1.23 -8.08
CA VAL A 28 -0.28 2.67 -7.94
C VAL A 28 -1.57 2.99 -7.20
N TRP A 29 -1.47 3.84 -6.18
CA TRP A 29 -2.62 4.36 -5.42
C TRP A 29 -2.66 5.88 -5.53
N SER A 30 -3.82 6.46 -5.81
CA SER A 30 -3.98 7.91 -5.82
C SER A 30 -4.22 8.47 -4.42
N TRP A 31 -3.83 9.72 -4.18
CA TRP A 31 -4.12 10.40 -2.90
C TRP A 31 -5.61 10.40 -2.57
N GLY A 32 -6.45 10.71 -3.55
CA GLY A 32 -7.90 10.75 -3.37
C GLY A 32 -8.52 9.41 -2.99
N GLU A 33 -7.82 8.29 -3.17
CA GLU A 33 -8.27 7.00 -2.67
C GLU A 33 -8.08 6.87 -1.15
N ILE A 34 -7.02 7.48 -0.61
CA ILE A 34 -6.58 7.36 0.80
C ILE A 34 -7.15 8.50 1.65
N ASP A 35 -7.27 9.70 1.09
CA ASP A 35 -7.69 10.90 1.81
C ASP A 35 -9.09 10.69 2.46
N PRO A 36 -9.23 10.93 3.77
CA PRO A 36 -10.48 10.70 4.50
C PRO A 36 -11.62 11.64 4.06
N ASN A 37 -11.31 12.77 3.43
CA ASN A 37 -12.30 13.67 2.84
C ASN A 37 -12.76 13.22 1.45
N PHE A 38 -12.14 12.16 0.89
CA PHE A 38 -12.47 11.56 -0.40
C PHE A 38 -12.80 10.06 -0.23
N GLY A 39 -11.93 9.17 -0.71
CA GLY A 39 -12.16 7.72 -0.70
C GLY A 39 -11.97 7.08 0.67
N GLY A 40 -11.14 7.66 1.54
CA GLY A 40 -10.90 7.21 2.91
C GLY A 40 -10.46 5.74 3.02
N ARG A 41 -9.90 5.15 1.96
CA ARG A 41 -9.49 3.74 1.98
C ARG A 41 -8.16 3.60 2.70
N GLN A 42 -8.08 2.57 3.54
CA GLN A 42 -6.82 2.17 4.15
C GLN A 42 -5.96 1.44 3.12
N VAL A 43 -4.70 1.83 3.00
CA VAL A 43 -3.66 1.04 2.35
C VAL A 43 -2.73 0.57 3.45
N LEU A 44 -2.68 -0.75 3.65
CA LEU A 44 -1.91 -1.38 4.71
C LEU A 44 -0.70 -2.08 4.13
N VAL A 45 0.44 -1.98 4.81
CA VAL A 45 1.62 -2.81 4.55
C VAL A 45 1.63 -3.92 5.58
N ALA A 46 1.36 -5.15 5.15
CA ALA A 46 1.39 -6.34 5.98
C ALA A 46 2.82 -6.88 6.09
N VAL A 47 3.27 -7.08 7.33
CA VAL A 47 4.53 -7.78 7.67
C VAL A 47 4.27 -9.16 8.31
N SER A 48 3.01 -9.45 8.60
CA SER A 48 2.52 -10.73 9.10
C SER A 48 1.11 -10.98 8.58
N GLU A 49 0.75 -12.25 8.38
CA GLU A 49 -0.58 -12.69 7.99
C GLU A 49 -1.01 -13.85 8.89
N ASP A 50 -2.20 -13.77 9.47
CA ASP A 50 -2.74 -14.79 10.39
C ASP A 50 -1.75 -15.25 11.48
N ALA A 51 -1.07 -14.26 12.07
CA ALA A 51 -0.02 -14.40 13.09
C ALA A 51 1.28 -15.10 12.62
N ALA A 52 1.40 -15.45 11.35
CA ALA A 52 2.65 -15.89 10.74
C ALA A 52 3.44 -14.67 10.20
N PRO A 53 4.74 -14.57 10.49
CA PRO A 53 5.60 -13.54 9.89
C PRO A 53 5.82 -13.81 8.40
N LEU A 54 5.98 -12.75 7.62
CA LEU A 54 6.22 -12.82 6.17
C LEU A 54 7.70 -12.66 5.82
N ASP A 55 8.62 -13.06 6.71
CA ASP A 55 10.06 -12.76 6.57
C ASP A 55 10.67 -13.35 5.29
N ASP A 56 10.25 -14.56 4.89
CA ASP A 56 10.75 -15.26 3.69
C ASP A 56 10.10 -14.74 2.40
N GLU A 57 8.84 -14.32 2.47
CA GLU A 57 8.00 -13.94 1.32
C GLU A 57 8.04 -12.44 1.04
N GLY A 58 8.41 -11.66 2.05
CA GLY A 58 8.45 -10.21 2.07
C GLY A 58 7.10 -9.55 2.39
N PRO A 59 7.11 -8.25 2.74
CA PRO A 59 5.91 -7.50 3.06
C PRO A 59 4.93 -7.45 1.90
N ARG A 60 3.63 -7.34 2.22
CA ARG A 60 2.56 -7.25 1.23
C ARG A 60 1.82 -5.93 1.37
N VAL A 61 1.29 -5.38 0.28
CA VAL A 61 0.33 -4.27 0.36
C VAL A 61 -1.08 -4.81 0.16
N THR A 62 -2.00 -4.36 1.01
CA THR A 62 -3.42 -4.68 0.90
C THR A 62 -4.28 -3.44 1.11
N SER A 63 -5.39 -3.37 0.39
CA SER A 63 -6.45 -2.40 0.62
C SER A 63 -7.67 -3.16 1.13
N PRO A 64 -7.98 -3.11 2.43
CA PRO A 64 -9.19 -3.74 2.96
C PRO A 64 -10.43 -3.31 2.16
N GLY A 65 -11.20 -4.29 1.67
CA GLY A 65 -12.37 -4.04 0.82
C GLY A 65 -12.10 -4.00 -0.70
N ASP A 66 -10.87 -4.20 -1.17
CA ASP A 66 -10.61 -4.48 -2.59
C ASP A 66 -11.04 -5.90 -2.95
N LEU A 67 -12.24 -6.02 -3.51
CA LEU A 67 -12.86 -7.31 -3.87
C LEU A 67 -12.15 -8.05 -5.01
N HIS A 68 -11.41 -7.32 -5.86
CA HIS A 68 -10.76 -7.90 -7.03
C HIS A 68 -9.26 -8.11 -6.81
N GLY A 69 -8.73 -7.71 -5.65
CA GLY A 69 -7.32 -7.94 -5.29
C GLY A 69 -6.31 -7.22 -6.19
N GLY A 70 -6.74 -6.24 -6.99
CA GLY A 70 -5.86 -5.57 -7.95
C GLY A 70 -4.70 -4.82 -7.28
N ARG A 71 -4.86 -4.50 -5.99
CA ARG A 71 -3.86 -3.81 -5.16
C ARG A 71 -3.10 -4.74 -4.22
N TYR A 72 -3.33 -6.05 -4.31
CA TYR A 72 -2.63 -7.02 -3.48
C TYR A 72 -1.26 -7.34 -4.09
N VAL A 73 -0.23 -6.70 -3.54
CA VAL A 73 1.15 -6.85 -4.01
C VAL A 73 1.97 -7.58 -2.98
N PHE A 74 2.71 -8.61 -3.38
CA PHE A 74 3.59 -9.39 -2.50
C PHE A 74 5.06 -9.04 -2.71
N GLY A 75 5.89 -9.28 -1.70
CA GLY A 75 7.35 -9.07 -1.80
C GLY A 75 7.74 -7.61 -2.05
N ILE A 76 7.08 -6.66 -1.40
CA ILE A 76 7.33 -5.22 -1.56
C ILE A 76 8.75 -4.88 -1.13
N VAL A 77 9.50 -4.25 -2.03
CA VAL A 77 10.88 -3.79 -1.79
C VAL A 77 11.00 -2.27 -1.78
N SER A 78 9.98 -1.55 -2.25
CA SER A 78 9.98 -0.08 -2.30
C SER A 78 8.57 0.49 -2.29
N ILE A 79 8.35 1.52 -1.48
CA ILE A 79 7.16 2.38 -1.50
C ILE A 79 7.63 3.82 -1.69
N LYS A 80 7.05 4.53 -2.66
CA LYS A 80 7.41 5.93 -2.96
C LYS A 80 6.18 6.80 -3.05
N LEU A 81 6.32 8.02 -2.55
CA LEU A 81 5.38 9.10 -2.78
C LEU A 81 5.82 9.88 -4.02
N VAL A 82 4.95 9.95 -5.03
CA VAL A 82 5.26 10.56 -6.33
C VAL A 82 4.27 11.70 -6.60
N LYS A 83 4.76 12.88 -6.96
CA LYS A 83 3.88 13.95 -7.44
C LYS A 83 3.59 13.72 -8.92
N VAL A 84 2.32 13.78 -9.32
CA VAL A 84 1.92 13.71 -10.73
C VAL A 84 1.70 15.13 -11.25
N GLY A 85 2.50 15.54 -12.23
CA GLY A 85 2.51 16.91 -12.75
C GLY A 85 3.55 17.80 -12.06
N SER A 86 4.19 18.65 -12.87
CA SER A 86 5.39 19.43 -12.54
C SER A 86 5.27 20.34 -11.32
#